data_AF-A0A4S8L4B3-F1
#
_entry.id   AF-A0A4S8L4B3-F1
#
_cell.length_a   1.000
_cell.length_b   1.000
_cell.length_c   1.000
_cell.angle_alpha   90.00
_cell.angle_beta   90.00
_cell.angle_gamma   90.00
#
_symmetry.space_group_name_H-M   'P 1'
#
loop_
_entity.id
_entity.type
_entity.pdbx_description
1 polymer ?
#
loop_
_entity_poly.entity_id
_entity_poly.type
_entity_poly.pdbx_seq_one_letter_code
_entity_poly.pdbx_strand_id
1 'polypeptide(L)' 'FLLVDCQRQDGEFKDSSLNLTTVLGVANGKFRWGGRGFSSHARNTSLAGSELSAELKNGDRWEFDTVDLTTHIRNNNGAL' A
#
# COMPACT_ATOMS: atom_id res chain seq x y z
N PHE A 1 7.40 -2.00 -7.28
CA PHE A 1 7.38 -3.01 -6.22
C PHE A 1 7.59 -2.29 -4.91
N LEU A 2 6.65 -2.37 -3.97
CA LEU A 2 6.83 -1.83 -2.62
C LEU A 2 7.10 -3.05 -1.72
N LEU A 3 8.27 -3.11 -1.10
CA LEU A 3 8.57 -4.08 -0.04
C LEU A 3 8.05 -3.48 1.27
N VAL A 4 7.26 -4.23 2.02
CA VAL A 4 6.74 -3.80 3.32
C VAL A 4 7.28 -4.73 4.38
N ASP A 5 8.01 -4.20 5.35
CA ASP A 5 8.46 -4.97 6.50
C ASP A 5 7.30 -5.13 7.47
N CYS A 6 6.90 -6.38 7.71
CA CYS A 6 5.86 -6.68 8.67
C CYS A 6 6.50 -7.22 9.95
N GLN A 7 6.27 -6.54 11.06
CA GLN A 7 6.71 -7.01 12.37
C GLN A 7 5.86 -8.22 12.79
N ARG A 8 6.52 -9.32 13.11
CA ARG A 8 5.89 -10.53 13.64
C ARG A 8 5.58 -10.35 15.14
N GLN A 9 4.69 -11.20 15.66
CA GLN A 9 4.22 -11.15 17.06
C GLN A 9 5.32 -11.48 18.09
N ASP A 10 6.44 -12.06 17.63
CA ASP A 10 7.65 -12.39 18.40
C ASP A 10 8.68 -11.23 18.42
N GLY A 11 8.41 -10.11 17.76
CA GLY A 11 9.29 -8.95 17.69
C GLY A 11 10.31 -8.97 16.55
N GLU A 12 10.39 -10.06 15.77
CA GLU A 12 11.21 -10.11 14.55
C GLU A 12 10.51 -9.39 13.39
N PHE A 13 11.25 -8.58 12.63
CA PHE A 13 10.80 -8.07 11.34
C PHE A 13 11.14 -9.14 10.30
N LYS A 14 10.12 -9.71 9.65
CA LYS A 14 10.34 -10.62 8.53
C LYS A 14 9.89 -9.91 7.27
N ASP A 15 10.78 -9.81 6.27
CA ASP A 15 10.52 -9.30 4.93
C ASP A 15 9.31 -10.02 4.31
N SER A 16 8.12 -9.52 4.59
CA SER A 16 6.87 -10.02 4.02
C SER A 16 6.57 -9.14 2.83
N SER A 17 7.15 -9.49 1.69
CA SER A 17 7.01 -8.74 0.44
C SER A 17 5.59 -8.86 -0.12
N LEU A 18 4.62 -8.18 0.50
CA LEU A 18 3.29 -8.09 -0.05
C LEU A 18 3.29 -7.10 -1.21
N ASN A 19 3.11 -7.62 -2.42
CA ASN A 19 2.98 -6.80 -3.60
C ASN A 19 1.64 -6.07 -3.60
N LEU A 20 1.60 -4.90 -2.94
CA LEU A 20 0.43 -4.03 -2.85
C LEU A 20 -0.16 -3.67 -4.23
N THR A 21 0.65 -3.68 -5.29
CA THR A 21 0.19 -3.47 -6.67
C THR A 21 -0.83 -4.53 -7.13
N THR A 22 -0.92 -5.68 -6.47
CA THR A 22 -1.88 -6.74 -6.81
C THR A 22 -3.25 -6.58 -6.15
N VAL A 23 -3.35 -5.74 -5.11
CA VAL A 23 -4.56 -5.56 -4.29
C VAL A 23 -5.03 -4.10 -4.20
N LEU A 24 -4.16 -3.16 -4.57
CA LEU A 24 -4.44 -1.73 -4.65
C LEU A 24 -4.36 -1.23 -6.09
N GLY A 25 -5.40 -0.51 -6.48
CA GLY A 25 -5.44 0.33 -7.68
C GLY A 25 -5.66 1.79 -7.33
N VAL A 26 -5.78 2.61 -8.37
CA VAL A 26 -6.16 4.02 -8.27
C VAL A 26 -7.50 4.22 -8.96
N ALA A 27 -8.42 4.93 -8.31
CA ALA A 27 -9.67 5.38 -8.91
C ALA A 27 -9.95 6.82 -8.48
N ASN A 28 -10.14 7.73 -9.44
CA ASN A 28 -10.41 9.15 -9.19
C ASN A 28 -9.40 9.80 -8.24
N GLY A 29 -8.10 9.54 -8.43
CA GLY A 29 -7.04 10.10 -7.58
C GLY A 29 -6.94 9.51 -6.18
N LYS A 30 -7.65 8.40 -5.89
CA LYS A 30 -7.66 7.76 -4.58
C LYS A 30 -7.28 6.29 -4.63
N PHE A 31 -6.74 5.78 -3.53
CA PHE A 31 -6.48 4.37 -3.35
C PHE A 31 -7.77 3.58 -3.34
N ARG A 32 -7.76 2.43 -4.04
CA ARG A 32 -8.92 1.54 -4.11
C ARG A 32 -8.51 0.09 -3.88
N TRP A 33 -9.05 -0.49 -2.81
CA TRP A 33 -8.96 -1.92 -2.53
C TRP A 33 -9.66 -2.76 -3.60
N GLY A 34 -9.08 -3.91 -3.92
CA GLY A 34 -9.52 -4.78 -5.01
C GLY A 34 -9.17 -4.26 -6.40
N GLY A 35 -8.59 -3.06 -6.49
CA GLY A 35 -7.94 -2.57 -7.70
C GLY A 35 -6.57 -3.23 -7.89
N ARG A 36 -5.92 -2.91 -9.01
CA ARG A 36 -4.56 -3.35 -9.31
C ARG A 36 -3.77 -2.22 -9.94
N GLY A 37 -2.45 -2.31 -9.86
CA GLY A 37 -1.57 -1.46 -10.64
C GLY A 37 -1.34 -0.06 -10.08
N PHE A 38 -1.63 0.23 -8.80
CA PHE A 38 -1.54 1.60 -8.29
C PHE A 38 -0.18 2.26 -8.53
N SER A 39 0.91 1.47 -8.47
CA SER A 39 2.28 1.94 -8.64
C SER A 39 2.56 2.58 -10.01
N SER A 40 1.77 2.27 -11.05
CA SER A 40 1.88 2.92 -12.37
C SER A 40 1.24 4.32 -12.41
N HIS A 41 0.38 4.62 -11.44
CA HIS A 41 -0.37 5.87 -11.32
C HIS A 41 -0.06 6.57 -9.99
N ALA A 42 1.05 6.23 -9.33
CA ALA A 42 1.45 6.77 -8.03
C ALA A 42 2.87 7.32 -8.09
N ARG A 43 3.11 8.42 -7.36
CA ARG A 43 4.44 9.00 -7.14
C ARG A 43 4.54 9.48 -5.69
N ASN A 44 5.76 9.78 -5.24
CA ASN A 44 6.03 10.22 -3.87
C ASN A 44 5.40 9.30 -2.81
N THR A 45 5.46 7.98 -3.08
CA THR A 45 4.92 6.96 -2.19
C THR A 45 5.75 6.91 -0.91
N SER A 46 5.10 7.06 0.24
CA SER A 46 5.71 6.94 1.56
C SER A 46 4.86 6.00 2.42
N LEU A 47 5.53 5.12 3.17
CA LEU A 47 4.88 4.21 4.09
C LEU A 47 5.31 4.55 5.51
N ALA A 48 4.34 4.90 6.35
CA ALA A 48 4.56 5.21 7.76
C ALA A 48 3.78 4.20 8.61
N GLY A 49 4.49 3.19 9.12
CA GLY A 49 3.85 2.07 9.84
C GLY A 49 2.93 1.28 8.91
N SER A 50 1.62 1.36 9.15
CA SER A 50 0.60 0.73 8.30
C SER A 50 -0.10 1.69 7.34
N GLU A 51 0.22 2.98 7.34
CA GLU A 51 -0.39 3.96 6.46
C GLU A 51 0.47 4.18 5.21
N LEU A 52 -0.07 3.83 4.04
CA LEU A 52 0.53 4.14 2.76
C LEU A 52 -0.01 5.49 2.27
N SER A 53 0.89 6.40 1.97
CA SER A 53 0.59 7.71 1.38
C SER A 53 1.23 7.83 0.00
N ALA A 54 0.55 8.47 -0.94
CA ALA A 54 1.09 8.75 -2.27
C ALA A 54 0.34 9.88 -2.96
N GLU A 55 0.97 10.47 -3.96
CA GLU A 55 0.26 11.25 -4.97
C GLU A 55 -0.19 10.34 -6.11
N LEU A 56 -1.49 10.31 -6.36
CA LEU A 56 -2.15 9.44 -7.33
C LEU A 56 -2.65 10.24 -8.53
N LYS A 57 -2.52 9.67 -9.73
CA LYS A 57 -2.91 10.32 -10.98
C LYS A 57 -4.43 10.32 -11.13
N ASN A 58 -5.01 11.49 -11.36
CA ASN A 58 -6.41 11.71 -11.71
C ASN A 58 -6.51 12.57 -12.98
N GLY A 59 -6.57 11.93 -14.15
CA GLY A 59 -6.47 12.61 -15.44
C GLY A 59 -5.12 13.32 -15.56
N ASP A 60 -5.15 14.66 -15.69
CA ASP A 60 -3.96 15.52 -15.78
C ASP A 60 -3.47 16.06 -14.43
N ARG A 61 -4.17 15.71 -13.34
CA ARG A 61 -3.84 16.17 -11.98
C ARG A 61 -3.27 15.03 -11.14
N TRP A 62 -2.56 15.41 -10.09
CA TRP A 62 -2.08 14.51 -9.06
C TRP A 62 -2.78 14.88 -7.76
N GLU A 63 -3.36 13.88 -7.10
CA GLU A 63 -4.08 14.05 -5.84
C GLU A 63 -3.37 13.27 -4.76
N PHE A 64 -3.14 13.90 -3.61
CA PHE A 64 -2.57 13.22 -2.46
C PHE A 64 -3.65 12.40 -1.76
N ASP A 65 -3.35 11.13 -1.48
CA ASP A 65 -4.24 10.25 -0.75
C ASP A 65 -3.46 9.34 0.20
N THR A 66 -4.15 8.85 1.23
CA THR A 66 -3.59 7.89 2.19
C THR A 66 -4.54 6.70 2.36
N VAL A 67 -3.96 5.52 2.62
CA VAL A 67 -4.72 4.30 2.90
C VAL A 67 -4.09 3.54 4.04
N ASP A 68 -4.91 3.17 5.02
CA ASP A 68 -4.51 2.28 6.08
C ASP A 68 -4.56 0.83 5.59
N LEU A 69 -3.38 0.21 5.50
CA LEU A 69 -3.19 -1.16 5.06
C LEU A 69 -3.87 -2.15 6.02
N THR A 70 -3.97 -1.86 7.31
CA THR A 70 -4.57 -2.79 8.30
C THR A 70 -6.03 -3.12 8.04
N THR A 71 -6.72 -2.25 7.29
CA THR A 71 -8.15 -2.42 6.97
C THR A 71 -8.43 -3.69 6.17
N HIS A 72 -7.49 -4.10 5.30
CA HIS A 72 -7.65 -5.25 4.41
C HIS A 72 -6.48 -6.24 4.49
N ILE A 73 -5.33 -5.78 4.95
CA ILE A 73 -4.12 -6.58 5.10
C ILE A 73 -4.02 -6.97 6.56
N ARG A 74 -4.43 -8.21 6.88
CA ARG A 74 -4.26 -8.78 8.21
C ARG A 74 -2.96 -9.56 8.26
N ASN A 75 -2.03 -9.11 9.09
CA ASN A 75 -0.82 -9.86 9.44
C ASN A 75 -1.23 -11.11 10.22
N ASN A 76 -1.24 -12.28 9.56
CA ASN A 76 -1.57 -13.53 10.20
C ASN A 76 -0.28 -14.22 10.65
N ASN A 77 0.21 -13.80 11.83
CA ASN A 77 1.38 -14.37 12.48
C ASN A 77 2.70 -14.27 11.67
N GLY A 78 2.95 -13.09 11.10
CA GLY A 78 4.18 -12.81 10.36
C GLY A 78 4.23 -13.44 8.97
N ALA A 79 3.05 -13.74 8.42
CA ALA A 79 2.81 -14.00 7.02
C ALA A 79 1.61 -13.15 6.60
N LEU A 80 1.79 -12.42 5.50
CA LEU A 80 0.71 -11.83 4.72
C LEU A 80 0.29 -12.78 3.61
#